data_AF-A0A6N7ZNB2-F1
#
_entry.id   AF-A0A6N7ZNB2-F1
#
_cell.length_a   1.000
_cell.length_b   1.000
_cell.length_c   1.000
_cell.angle_alpha   90.00
_cell.angle_beta   90.00
_cell.angle_gamma   90.00
#
_symmetry.space_group_name_H-M   'P 1'
#
loop_
_entity.id
_entity.type
_entity.pdbx_description
1 polymer ?
#
loop_
_entity_poly.entity_id
_entity_poly.type
_entity_poly.pdbx_seq_one_letter_code
_entity_poly.pdbx_strand_id
1 'polypeptide(L)'
;MSTPDTSGTPDGATPEPTATPGPTPPATPGQGDASGWGTPTYGQPGYGPGPTPPQPRYGQYAPGHEPGQGPTPDQPAAPPSPGAWGQPGSAPAPTQSAPGYGQPQHGQPGYGQPQHGQGAPGQYGQGQYGQQQYGQQQYGQGQYGQQYGAPGYGPTPGFAGAPYAPPAAKPGIVPLRPLTLGEIFDGAFGAIRHNPRVMLGLSSLVVVVATVVGALLGWAFSGYFADFFFALPDESGLGGMENDFAMLYSSTLGTGLTTSLATPIVSGLLTVSIGQSVIGRKATTGEVWSQVGRRAWFLIGFSLLLGLAWGVAVGLVVLLVALGFAASTGLGVALVIIALPGLLALAVWVGTRTGLVPPALALEGQPFWATVKRSWLLTRGSFWRLFGIYLLAYVAMYVVVQIVVSPFSLVSTFLLAAGQAFLANALLALGIAVSTIVMTLFLGSVVALLYIDVRMRREGLDVELAAAASEQPRA
;
A
#
# COMPACT_ATOMS: atom_id res chain seq x y z
N MET A 1 -8.91 -55.48 -56.80
CA MET A 1 -10.30 -55.95 -56.99
C MET A 1 -11.06 -55.66 -55.70
N SER A 2 -12.21 -54.98 -55.68
CA SER A 2 -12.86 -54.18 -56.73
C SER A 2 -13.83 -53.17 -56.10
N THR A 3 -13.93 -51.97 -56.66
CA THR A 3 -15.12 -51.09 -56.65
C THR A 3 -16.04 -51.50 -57.84
N PRO A 4 -17.23 -50.92 -58.13
CA PRO A 4 -17.91 -49.71 -57.61
C PRO A 4 -19.28 -50.09 -56.94
N ASP A 5 -20.45 -49.43 -57.02
CA ASP A 5 -20.95 -48.30 -57.84
C ASP A 5 -22.16 -47.58 -57.18
N THR A 6 -22.85 -46.75 -57.97
CA THR A 6 -23.84 -45.72 -57.67
C THR A 6 -25.30 -46.15 -57.86
N SER A 7 -26.26 -45.36 -57.32
CA SER A 7 -27.29 -44.62 -58.10
C SER A 7 -28.47 -44.14 -57.22
N GLY A 8 -29.13 -43.02 -57.56
CA GLY A 8 -30.36 -42.58 -56.85
C GLY A 8 -30.73 -41.07 -56.88
N THR A 9 -31.06 -40.51 -58.05
CA THR A 9 -31.72 -39.19 -58.28
C THR A 9 -32.76 -39.36 -59.41
N PRO A 10 -33.68 -38.42 -59.77
CA PRO A 10 -33.72 -36.96 -59.60
C PRO A 10 -34.94 -36.50 -58.74
N ASP A 11 -35.53 -35.28 -58.77
CA ASP A 11 -35.40 -34.03 -59.58
C ASP A 11 -35.79 -32.80 -58.72
N GLY A 12 -35.93 -31.59 -59.30
CA GLY A 12 -36.46 -30.43 -58.57
C GLY A 12 -36.41 -29.01 -59.18
N ALA A 13 -36.27 -28.81 -60.50
CA ALA A 13 -36.50 -27.55 -61.25
C ALA A 13 -35.85 -26.18 -60.81
N THR A 14 -35.19 -25.52 -61.77
CA THR A 14 -34.67 -24.12 -61.77
C THR A 14 -35.77 -23.10 -62.22
N PRO A 15 -35.59 -21.74 -62.24
CA PRO A 15 -34.33 -20.95 -62.31
C PRO A 15 -34.19 -19.60 -61.53
N GLU A 16 -32.92 -19.16 -61.47
CA GLU A 16 -32.28 -17.82 -61.61
C GLU A 16 -33.07 -16.51 -61.93
N PRO A 17 -32.43 -15.30 -61.92
CA PRO A 17 -31.33 -14.78 -61.06
C PRO A 17 -31.47 -13.27 -60.68
N THR A 18 -30.55 -12.71 -59.87
CA THR A 18 -29.95 -11.37 -60.11
C THR A 18 -28.74 -11.08 -59.21
N ALA A 19 -27.72 -10.37 -59.74
CA ALA A 19 -26.57 -9.85 -58.98
C ALA A 19 -25.93 -8.62 -59.70
N THR A 20 -25.40 -7.65 -58.94
CA THR A 20 -24.59 -6.50 -59.42
C THR A 20 -23.80 -5.85 -58.24
N PRO A 21 -22.76 -5.01 -58.47
CA PRO A 21 -21.60 -4.89 -57.55
C PRO A 21 -21.32 -3.49 -56.94
N GLY A 22 -20.17 -3.32 -56.25
CA GLY A 22 -19.60 -2.04 -55.74
C GLY A 22 -18.88 -1.19 -56.81
N PRO A 23 -17.86 -0.32 -56.53
CA PRO A 23 -17.04 -0.20 -55.29
C PRO A 23 -16.54 1.23 -54.84
N THR A 24 -15.84 1.29 -53.68
CA THR A 24 -14.78 2.26 -53.25
C THR A 24 -15.07 3.78 -52.97
N PRO A 25 -14.21 4.50 -52.16
CA PRO A 25 -14.48 5.84 -51.59
C PRO A 25 -13.53 6.99 -52.05
N PRO A 26 -13.81 8.26 -51.66
CA PRO A 26 -12.72 9.23 -51.41
C PRO A 26 -12.92 10.32 -50.32
N ALA A 27 -11.79 10.71 -49.69
CA ALA A 27 -11.31 12.07 -49.35
C ALA A 27 -12.05 13.05 -48.39
N THR A 28 -11.25 13.98 -47.85
CA THR A 28 -11.59 15.08 -46.92
C THR A 28 -11.40 16.45 -47.57
N PRO A 29 -12.28 17.42 -47.28
CA PRO A 29 -11.93 18.82 -47.05
C PRO A 29 -12.43 19.28 -45.65
N GLY A 30 -12.08 20.44 -45.11
CA GLY A 30 -11.27 21.56 -45.61
C GLY A 30 -11.68 22.84 -44.86
N GLN A 31 -10.71 23.69 -44.49
CA GLN A 31 -10.95 24.87 -43.64
C GLN A 31 -11.48 26.07 -44.46
N GLY A 32 -12.36 26.90 -43.90
CA GLY A 32 -12.84 28.12 -44.56
C GLY A 32 -13.80 28.96 -43.71
N ASP A 33 -13.48 30.24 -43.54
CA ASP A 33 -14.28 31.23 -42.80
C ASP A 33 -15.29 31.96 -43.68
N ALA A 34 -16.41 32.45 -43.10
CA ALA A 34 -17.00 33.77 -43.43
C ALA A 34 -18.26 34.09 -42.58
N SER A 35 -18.56 35.39 -42.51
CA SER A 35 -19.83 36.03 -42.09
C SER A 35 -21.13 35.24 -42.36
N GLY A 36 -22.16 35.27 -41.51
CA GLY A 36 -22.44 36.20 -40.41
C GLY A 36 -23.53 37.22 -40.77
N TRP A 37 -24.76 36.97 -40.34
CA TRP A 37 -25.88 37.91 -40.19
C TRP A 37 -26.76 37.41 -39.04
N GLY A 38 -27.38 38.30 -38.27
CA GLY A 38 -28.18 37.91 -37.11
C GLY A 38 -29.39 38.80 -36.88
N THR A 39 -30.42 38.23 -36.27
CA THR A 39 -31.58 38.92 -35.68
C THR A 39 -31.98 38.23 -34.38
N PRO A 40 -32.41 38.98 -33.34
CA PRO A 40 -32.61 38.44 -32.00
C PRO A 40 -34.01 37.85 -31.78
N THR A 41 -34.12 36.87 -30.88
CA THR A 41 -35.38 36.42 -30.27
C THR A 41 -35.21 36.35 -28.76
N TYR A 42 -36.02 37.08 -28.01
CA TYR A 42 -36.09 36.96 -26.54
C TYR A 42 -36.94 35.75 -26.13
N GLY A 43 -36.39 34.87 -25.30
CA GLY A 43 -37.12 33.71 -24.76
C GLY A 43 -36.36 33.03 -23.62
N GLN A 44 -36.82 33.24 -22.38
CA GLN A 44 -36.61 32.30 -21.26
C GLN A 44 -37.39 30.99 -21.55
N PRO A 45 -37.08 29.83 -20.93
CA PRO A 45 -36.33 29.66 -19.68
C PRO A 45 -35.26 28.54 -19.68
N GLY A 46 -34.56 28.37 -18.54
CA GLY A 46 -33.93 27.08 -18.21
C GLY A 46 -32.75 27.11 -17.23
N TYR A 47 -33.01 26.92 -15.93
CA TYR A 47 -31.98 26.45 -14.99
C TYR A 47 -31.76 24.94 -15.19
N GLY A 48 -30.96 24.57 -16.18
CA GLY A 48 -30.40 23.22 -16.25
C GLY A 48 -29.32 23.02 -15.18
N PRO A 49 -29.17 21.83 -14.58
CA PRO A 49 -28.01 21.54 -13.76
C PRO A 49 -26.76 21.61 -14.65
N GLY A 50 -25.80 22.47 -14.29
CA GLY A 50 -24.53 22.57 -15.00
C GLY A 50 -23.78 21.23 -15.00
N PRO A 51 -22.90 20.99 -15.98
CA PRO A 51 -22.11 19.76 -16.03
C PRO A 51 -21.36 19.58 -14.71
N THR A 52 -21.55 18.44 -14.06
CA THR A 52 -20.85 18.12 -12.82
C THR A 52 -19.34 18.16 -13.07
N PRO A 53 -18.56 18.91 -12.26
CA PRO A 53 -17.12 18.94 -12.43
C PRO A 53 -16.56 17.51 -12.27
N PRO A 54 -15.59 17.09 -13.12
CA PRO A 54 -15.04 15.75 -13.03
C PRO A 54 -14.42 15.55 -11.65
N GLN A 55 -14.80 14.46 -10.97
CA GLN A 55 -14.34 14.23 -9.59
C GLN A 55 -12.80 14.19 -9.53
N PRO A 56 -12.18 14.85 -8.53
CA PRO A 56 -10.73 14.95 -8.44
C PRO A 56 -10.09 13.56 -8.33
N ARG A 57 -9.34 13.20 -9.38
CA ARG A 57 -8.70 11.90 -9.52
C ARG A 57 -7.30 11.97 -8.92
N TYR A 58 -7.05 11.16 -7.88
CA TYR A 58 -5.73 11.04 -7.26
C TYR A 58 -4.63 10.84 -8.31
N GLY A 59 -3.67 11.76 -8.36
CA GLY A 59 -2.51 11.69 -9.24
C GLY A 59 -2.59 12.52 -10.55
N GLN A 60 -3.57 13.40 -10.72
CA GLN A 60 -3.50 14.43 -11.78
C GLN A 60 -3.02 15.77 -11.21
N TYR A 61 -1.93 16.29 -11.77
CA TYR A 61 -1.47 17.66 -11.56
C TYR A 61 -2.39 18.66 -12.28
N ALA A 62 -2.40 19.92 -11.81
CA ALA A 62 -3.16 20.99 -12.46
C ALA A 62 -2.63 21.25 -13.90
N PRO A 63 -3.52 21.64 -14.86
CA PRO A 63 -3.09 21.97 -16.21
C PRO A 63 -2.10 23.15 -16.22
N GLY A 64 -0.86 22.92 -16.68
CA GLY A 64 0.15 23.96 -16.86
C GLY A 64 1.56 23.66 -16.32
N HIS A 65 1.78 22.57 -15.58
CA HIS A 65 3.09 22.25 -15.00
C HIS A 65 3.56 20.83 -15.35
N GLU A 66 4.50 20.73 -16.30
CA GLU A 66 5.26 19.50 -16.58
C GLU A 66 6.55 19.45 -15.72
N PRO A 67 6.87 18.32 -15.07
CA PRO A 67 8.06 18.21 -14.22
C PRO A 67 9.32 17.98 -15.05
N GLY A 68 10.04 19.05 -15.42
CA GLY A 68 11.34 18.92 -16.10
C GLY A 68 12.10 20.20 -16.41
N GLN A 69 11.46 21.37 -16.46
CA GLN A 69 12.11 22.63 -16.84
C GLN A 69 12.41 23.49 -15.61
N GLY A 70 13.68 23.80 -15.37
CA GLY A 70 14.09 24.85 -14.44
C GLY A 70 13.96 26.23 -15.10
N PRO A 71 13.70 27.30 -14.34
CA PRO A 71 13.50 28.63 -14.91
C PRO A 71 14.79 29.17 -15.54
N THR A 72 14.73 29.49 -16.83
CA THR A 72 15.78 30.25 -17.52
C THR A 72 15.71 31.73 -17.12
N PRO A 73 16.78 32.31 -16.56
CA PRO A 73 16.77 33.71 -16.14
C PRO A 73 17.04 34.64 -17.33
N ASP A 74 16.00 34.93 -18.14
CA ASP A 74 15.93 36.10 -19.03
C ASP A 74 14.53 36.23 -19.70
N GLN A 75 13.49 36.56 -18.93
CA GLN A 75 12.22 37.04 -19.51
C GLN A 75 11.43 37.94 -18.52
N PRO A 76 10.98 39.15 -18.92
CA PRO A 76 10.22 40.03 -18.07
C PRO A 76 8.75 39.57 -17.93
N ALA A 77 8.18 39.74 -16.73
CA ALA A 77 6.80 39.32 -16.43
C ALA A 77 5.75 40.23 -17.10
N ALA A 78 4.68 39.61 -17.61
CA ALA A 78 3.51 40.32 -18.12
C ALA A 78 2.59 40.84 -16.99
N PRO A 79 1.91 41.99 -17.16
CA PRO A 79 1.05 42.56 -16.12
C PRO A 79 -0.32 41.85 -16.02
N PRO A 80 -0.92 41.74 -14.82
CA PRO A 80 -2.28 41.22 -14.65
C PRO A 80 -3.34 42.29 -14.96
N SER A 81 -4.41 41.89 -15.65
CA SER A 81 -5.60 42.74 -15.89
C SER A 81 -6.53 42.79 -14.65
N PRO A 82 -7.23 43.92 -14.40
CA PRO A 82 -7.91 44.14 -13.12
C PRO A 82 -9.41 43.75 -13.09
N GLY A 83 -9.91 43.40 -11.89
CA GLY A 83 -11.33 43.25 -11.58
C GLY A 83 -11.60 43.60 -10.09
N ALA A 84 -12.61 44.43 -9.83
CA ALA A 84 -12.99 44.92 -8.50
C ALA A 84 -13.56 43.78 -7.59
N TRP A 85 -13.59 43.89 -6.26
CA TRP A 85 -13.55 45.04 -5.34
C TRP A 85 -12.72 44.68 -4.07
N GLY A 86 -12.35 45.56 -3.13
CA GLY A 86 -12.59 47.01 -2.94
C GLY A 86 -12.02 47.47 -1.58
N GLN A 87 -12.25 48.73 -1.17
CA GLN A 87 -11.87 49.29 0.15
C GLN A 87 -12.88 50.36 0.61
N PRO A 88 -12.87 50.77 1.90
CA PRO A 88 -12.12 51.99 2.26
C PRO A 88 -11.36 51.92 3.61
N GLY A 89 -10.22 52.64 3.72
CA GLY A 89 -9.51 52.89 4.99
C GLY A 89 -8.22 53.70 4.80
N SER A 90 -8.06 54.83 5.49
CA SER A 90 -7.11 55.90 5.09
C SER A 90 -6.02 56.23 6.12
N ALA A 91 -4.74 56.06 5.71
CA ALA A 91 -3.54 56.89 5.97
C ALA A 91 -3.15 57.32 7.43
N PRO A 92 -1.92 57.85 7.68
CA PRO A 92 -0.72 57.96 6.84
C PRO A 92 0.53 57.23 7.43
N ALA A 93 1.69 57.34 6.76
CA ALA A 93 2.99 56.81 7.20
C ALA A 93 3.82 57.85 8.02
N PRO A 94 5.00 57.46 8.55
CA PRO A 94 6.21 58.17 8.09
C PRO A 94 7.50 57.33 7.90
N THR A 95 8.20 57.63 6.80
CA THR A 95 9.67 57.73 6.58
C THR A 95 10.69 56.68 7.07
N GLN A 96 11.36 56.06 6.09
CA GLN A 96 12.84 55.97 5.89
C GLN A 96 13.79 55.56 7.04
N SER A 97 14.52 54.44 6.85
CA SER A 97 16.02 54.44 6.77
C SER A 97 16.59 53.02 6.55
N ALA A 98 17.78 52.94 5.94
CA ALA A 98 18.61 51.74 5.73
C ALA A 98 20.02 52.17 5.23
N PRO A 99 21.05 51.30 5.19
CA PRO A 99 21.23 49.99 5.84
C PRO A 99 22.42 50.01 6.85
N GLY A 100 22.70 48.88 7.52
CA GLY A 100 23.87 48.72 8.39
C GLY A 100 24.50 47.33 8.32
N TYR A 101 25.79 47.24 8.02
CA TYR A 101 26.58 46.00 8.04
C TYR A 101 27.29 45.82 9.39
N GLY A 102 27.37 44.58 9.89
CA GLY A 102 28.15 44.22 11.07
C GLY A 102 28.56 42.73 11.03
N GLN A 103 29.79 42.42 11.42
CA GLN A 103 30.38 41.07 11.32
C GLN A 103 30.31 40.29 12.67
N PRO A 104 30.61 38.97 12.69
CA PRO A 104 30.22 38.09 13.80
C PRO A 104 31.15 38.17 15.02
N GLN A 105 30.64 37.65 16.14
CA GLN A 105 31.40 37.50 17.39
C GLN A 105 31.42 36.02 17.83
N HIS A 106 32.59 35.53 18.23
CA HIS A 106 32.80 34.12 18.60
C HIS A 106 32.66 33.88 20.10
N GLY A 107 32.21 32.69 20.49
CA GLY A 107 32.20 32.20 21.88
C GLY A 107 32.33 30.68 21.92
N GLN A 108 33.18 30.14 22.80
CA GLN A 108 33.45 28.70 22.96
C GLN A 108 32.66 28.08 24.13
N PRO A 109 32.51 26.74 24.18
CA PRO A 109 31.56 26.07 25.08
C PRO A 109 32.11 25.85 26.50
N GLY A 110 31.21 25.85 27.49
CA GLY A 110 31.49 25.44 28.87
C GLY A 110 30.71 24.19 29.26
N TYR A 111 31.41 23.17 29.76
CA TYR A 111 30.81 21.99 30.41
C TYR A 111 30.76 22.19 31.94
N GLY A 112 29.72 21.67 32.60
CA GLY A 112 29.62 21.62 34.06
C GLY A 112 28.71 20.48 34.52
N GLN A 113 29.19 19.66 35.45
CA GLN A 113 28.43 18.59 36.10
C GLN A 113 28.07 18.97 37.56
N PRO A 114 27.10 18.29 38.20
CA PRO A 114 26.47 18.78 39.42
C PRO A 114 27.28 18.52 40.70
N GLN A 115 26.95 19.25 41.76
CA GLN A 115 27.54 19.09 43.09
C GLN A 115 26.44 18.84 44.14
N HIS A 116 26.69 17.94 45.10
CA HIS A 116 25.75 17.55 46.15
C HIS A 116 25.81 18.48 47.38
N GLY A 117 24.76 18.47 48.21
CA GLY A 117 24.62 19.36 49.37
C GLY A 117 24.58 18.68 50.74
N GLN A 118 24.70 19.50 51.78
CA GLN A 118 24.50 19.25 53.22
C GLN A 118 23.99 20.58 53.83
N GLY A 119 23.20 20.66 54.91
CA GLY A 119 22.56 19.65 55.76
C GLY A 119 21.93 20.30 57.02
N ALA A 120 21.56 19.48 58.02
CA ALA A 120 21.13 19.87 59.39
C ALA A 120 19.65 20.37 59.56
N PRO A 121 19.06 20.30 60.79
CA PRO A 121 18.51 19.01 61.25
C PRO A 121 17.10 19.02 61.87
N GLY A 122 16.54 17.81 62.00
CA GLY A 122 15.14 17.51 62.34
C GLY A 122 14.58 18.03 63.68
N GLN A 123 13.24 18.05 63.73
CA GLN A 123 12.44 18.05 64.95
C GLN A 123 11.32 17.00 64.79
N TYR A 124 10.95 16.33 65.88
CA TYR A 124 9.98 15.23 65.88
C TYR A 124 8.64 15.70 66.46
N GLY A 125 7.52 15.39 65.81
CA GLY A 125 6.17 15.75 66.24
C GLY A 125 5.14 14.69 65.83
N GLN A 126 4.10 14.49 66.64
CA GLN A 126 3.12 13.42 66.44
C GLN A 126 2.05 13.79 65.40
N GLY A 127 1.44 12.77 64.77
CA GLY A 127 0.28 12.96 63.90
C GLY A 127 -1.00 13.21 64.70
N GLN A 128 -1.93 13.97 64.12
CA GLN A 128 -3.24 14.27 64.72
C GLN A 128 -4.34 14.25 63.64
N TYR A 129 -5.49 13.64 63.96
CA TYR A 129 -6.63 13.55 63.06
C TYR A 129 -7.66 14.67 63.32
N GLY A 130 -8.24 15.22 62.26
CA GLY A 130 -9.35 16.19 62.30
C GLY A 130 -9.18 17.35 61.31
N GLN A 131 -10.23 17.97 60.78
CA GLN A 131 -11.66 17.65 60.82
C GLN A 131 -12.31 17.92 59.44
N GLN A 132 -13.52 17.40 59.23
CA GLN A 132 -14.36 17.77 58.08
C GLN A 132 -15.03 19.12 58.35
N GLN A 133 -14.89 20.09 57.44
CA GLN A 133 -15.53 21.41 57.57
C GLN A 133 -16.77 21.49 56.67
N TYR A 134 -17.94 21.69 57.29
CA TYR A 134 -19.19 21.94 56.58
C TYR A 134 -19.22 23.35 55.98
N GLY A 135 -19.54 23.45 54.68
CA GLY A 135 -19.88 24.70 53.98
C GLY A 135 -21.35 24.68 53.54
N GLN A 136 -22.04 25.81 53.63
CA GLN A 136 -23.50 25.88 53.44
C GLN A 136 -23.93 26.00 51.96
N GLN A 137 -25.21 25.69 51.72
CA GLN A 137 -25.89 25.80 50.42
C GLN A 137 -26.32 27.25 50.14
N GLN A 138 -26.36 27.63 48.86
CA GLN A 138 -27.03 28.86 48.38
C GLN A 138 -27.84 28.55 47.11
N TYR A 139 -28.96 29.25 46.90
CA TYR A 139 -30.06 28.83 46.01
C TYR A 139 -30.23 29.70 44.74
N GLY A 140 -30.63 29.05 43.63
CA GLY A 140 -31.19 29.67 42.41
C GLY A 140 -30.16 30.01 41.30
N GLN A 141 -30.46 29.90 40.00
CA GLN A 141 -31.67 29.45 39.27
C GLN A 141 -31.30 28.53 38.07
N GLY A 142 -32.28 28.04 37.30
CA GLY A 142 -32.08 27.22 36.09
C GLY A 142 -31.47 27.98 34.90
N GLN A 143 -31.21 27.37 33.72
CA GLN A 143 -32.08 26.42 33.01
C GLN A 143 -31.33 25.54 31.96
N TYR A 144 -31.92 24.36 31.65
CA TYR A 144 -31.83 23.50 30.44
C TYR A 144 -30.45 23.06 29.85
N GLY A 145 -30.36 21.77 29.47
CA GLY A 145 -29.35 21.27 28.51
C GLY A 145 -28.59 20.01 28.94
N GLN A 146 -29.19 18.82 28.80
CA GLN A 146 -28.52 17.53 29.02
C GLN A 146 -27.93 16.96 27.71
N GLN A 147 -26.62 16.68 27.68
CA GLN A 147 -26.09 15.57 26.88
C GLN A 147 -24.80 15.01 27.49
N TYR A 148 -24.72 13.68 27.61
CA TYR A 148 -23.60 12.99 28.26
C TYR A 148 -22.30 13.10 27.45
N GLY A 149 -21.27 13.71 28.04
CA GLY A 149 -19.88 13.58 27.60
C GLY A 149 -19.21 12.38 28.27
N ALA A 150 -18.56 11.52 27.48
CA ALA A 150 -17.74 10.43 28.02
C ALA A 150 -16.48 10.98 28.73
N PRO A 151 -15.86 10.25 29.69
CA PRO A 151 -14.67 10.72 30.39
C PRO A 151 -13.49 10.95 29.43
N GLY A 152 -13.22 12.22 29.13
CA GLY A 152 -12.07 12.62 28.32
C GLY A 152 -10.77 12.39 29.08
N TYR A 153 -9.94 11.46 28.61
CA TYR A 153 -8.56 11.35 29.06
C TYR A 153 -7.83 12.66 28.74
N GLY A 154 -7.49 13.42 29.77
CA GLY A 154 -6.73 14.67 29.61
C GLY A 154 -5.36 14.39 29.00
N PRO A 155 -4.79 15.34 28.23
CA PRO A 155 -3.44 15.19 27.70
C PRO A 155 -2.45 15.03 28.86
N THR A 156 -1.56 14.05 28.76
CA THR A 156 -0.48 13.84 29.74
C THR A 156 0.38 15.10 29.85
N PRO A 157 0.73 15.56 31.07
CA PRO A 157 1.61 16.70 31.25
C PRO A 157 2.97 16.47 30.57
N GLY A 158 3.17 17.13 29.42
CA GLY A 158 4.41 17.05 28.66
C GLY A 158 5.57 17.70 29.40
N PHE A 159 6.78 17.16 29.22
CA PHE A 159 8.00 17.79 29.72
C PHE A 159 8.10 19.25 29.24
N ALA A 160 8.34 20.17 30.19
CA ALA A 160 8.49 21.58 29.89
C ALA A 160 9.71 21.81 28.97
N GLY A 161 9.48 22.48 27.83
CA GLY A 161 10.53 22.82 26.85
C GLY A 161 10.27 22.35 25.42
N ALA A 162 9.33 21.44 25.18
CA ALA A 162 8.92 21.08 23.81
C ALA A 162 8.11 22.23 23.16
N PRO A 163 8.48 22.73 21.97
CA PRO A 163 7.67 23.71 21.25
C PRO A 163 6.27 23.16 20.94
N TYR A 164 5.23 23.97 21.19
CA TYR A 164 3.85 23.59 20.88
C TYR A 164 3.63 23.54 19.37
N ALA A 165 3.80 22.36 18.78
CA ALA A 165 3.33 22.08 17.42
C ALA A 165 1.80 21.89 17.45
N PRO A 166 1.02 22.64 16.66
CA PRO A 166 -0.41 22.43 16.58
C PRO A 166 -0.75 20.98 16.20
N PRO A 167 -1.81 20.37 16.77
CA PRO A 167 -2.25 19.04 16.36
C PRO A 167 -2.54 19.01 14.86
N ALA A 168 -1.73 18.27 14.10
CA ALA A 168 -1.90 18.12 12.66
C ALA A 168 -3.29 17.54 12.35
N ALA A 169 -3.95 18.08 11.32
CA ALA A 169 -5.30 17.67 10.97
C ALA A 169 -5.37 16.15 10.77
N LYS A 170 -6.38 15.52 11.38
CA LYS A 170 -6.66 14.09 11.26
C LYS A 170 -8.12 13.87 10.80
N PRO A 171 -8.40 14.02 9.48
CA PRO A 171 -9.73 13.78 8.93
C PRO A 171 -10.07 12.29 8.88
N GLY A 172 -9.04 11.43 8.80
CA GLY A 172 -9.17 9.98 8.67
C GLY A 172 -8.29 9.19 9.64
N ILE A 173 -7.79 8.05 9.18
CA ILE A 173 -7.13 7.06 10.06
C ILE A 173 -5.77 7.50 10.63
N VAL A 174 -5.05 8.40 9.95
CA VAL A 174 -3.72 8.92 10.33
C VAL A 174 -3.68 10.45 10.16
N PRO A 175 -2.83 11.18 10.90
CA PRO A 175 -2.70 12.63 10.72
C PRO A 175 -2.01 12.97 9.40
N LEU A 176 -2.32 14.14 8.84
CA LEU A 176 -1.77 14.64 7.59
C LEU A 176 -0.39 15.28 7.83
N ARG A 177 0.59 14.44 8.11
CA ARG A 177 2.01 14.78 8.31
C ARG A 177 2.89 13.54 8.09
N PRO A 178 4.20 13.70 7.86
CA PRO A 178 5.17 12.62 7.95
C PRO A 178 5.02 11.75 9.23
N LEU A 179 4.75 10.45 9.06
CA LEU A 179 4.29 9.54 10.12
C LEU A 179 5.43 8.98 10.99
N THR A 180 5.15 8.83 12.28
CA THR A 180 5.95 8.05 13.23
C THR A 180 5.69 6.54 13.10
N LEU A 181 6.52 5.73 13.76
CA LEU A 181 6.36 4.27 13.79
C LEU A 181 4.99 3.83 14.35
N GLY A 182 4.58 4.42 15.48
CA GLY A 182 3.30 4.11 16.12
C GLY A 182 2.11 4.44 15.22
N GLU A 183 2.10 5.64 14.62
CA GLU A 183 1.03 6.07 13.70
C GLU A 183 0.87 5.17 12.46
N ILE A 184 1.93 4.47 12.03
CA ILE A 184 1.88 3.48 10.94
C ILE A 184 1.20 2.18 11.41
N PHE A 185 1.54 1.69 12.61
CA PHE A 185 0.98 0.45 13.16
C PHE A 185 -0.49 0.65 13.61
N ASP A 186 -0.77 1.73 14.35
CA ASP A 186 -2.11 2.16 14.71
C ASP A 186 -2.95 2.48 13.48
N GLY A 187 -2.34 3.12 12.47
CA GLY A 187 -2.97 3.39 11.18
C GLY A 187 -3.38 2.12 10.45
N ALA A 188 -2.56 1.06 10.47
CA ALA A 188 -2.88 -0.22 9.83
C ALA A 188 -4.12 -0.88 10.48
N PHE A 189 -4.19 -0.94 11.81
CA PHE A 189 -5.39 -1.42 12.50
C PHE A 189 -6.59 -0.49 12.31
N GLY A 190 -6.37 0.82 12.31
CA GLY A 190 -7.38 1.85 12.04
C GLY A 190 -8.00 1.71 10.66
N ALA A 191 -7.20 1.38 9.64
CA ALA A 191 -7.65 1.16 8.27
C ALA A 191 -8.61 -0.03 8.15
N ILE A 192 -8.27 -1.15 8.80
CA ILE A 192 -9.11 -2.36 8.86
C ILE A 192 -10.45 -2.05 9.54
N ARG A 193 -10.44 -1.26 10.62
CA ARG A 193 -11.67 -0.84 11.34
C ARG A 193 -12.50 0.20 10.56
N HIS A 194 -11.86 1.08 9.78
CA HIS A 194 -12.54 2.14 9.04
C HIS A 194 -13.33 1.61 7.84
N ASN A 195 -12.74 0.67 7.07
CA ASN A 195 -13.37 0.07 5.88
C ASN A 195 -13.26 -1.48 5.83
N PRO A 196 -13.87 -2.21 6.77
CA PRO A 196 -13.72 -3.66 6.86
C PRO A 196 -14.23 -4.43 5.62
N ARG A 197 -15.19 -3.87 4.86
CA ARG A 197 -15.73 -4.52 3.65
C ARG A 197 -14.69 -4.66 2.54
N VAL A 198 -13.87 -3.63 2.32
CA VAL A 198 -12.76 -3.70 1.36
C VAL A 198 -11.53 -4.35 2.00
N MET A 199 -11.17 -3.95 3.23
CA MET A 199 -9.95 -4.46 3.87
C MET A 199 -10.04 -5.97 4.10
N LEU A 200 -11.04 -6.46 4.84
CA LEU A 200 -11.21 -7.88 5.08
C LEU A 200 -11.80 -8.56 3.85
N GLY A 201 -12.99 -8.14 3.40
CA GLY A 201 -13.80 -8.89 2.42
C GLY A 201 -13.15 -9.07 1.05
N LEU A 202 -12.82 -7.98 0.35
CA LEU A 202 -12.27 -8.07 -1.02
C LEU A 202 -10.87 -8.70 -1.02
N SER A 203 -10.03 -8.32 -0.07
CA SER A 203 -8.66 -8.83 0.02
C SER A 203 -8.61 -10.30 0.45
N SER A 204 -9.45 -10.72 1.42
CA SER A 204 -9.50 -12.13 1.81
C SER A 204 -10.05 -13.01 0.70
N LEU A 205 -11.01 -12.53 -0.10
CA LEU A 205 -11.47 -13.25 -1.30
C LEU A 205 -10.32 -13.52 -2.27
N VAL A 206 -9.46 -12.52 -2.54
CA VAL A 206 -8.27 -12.69 -3.40
C VAL A 206 -7.28 -13.68 -2.79
N VAL A 207 -7.02 -13.64 -1.48
CA VAL A 207 -6.14 -14.61 -0.80
C VAL A 207 -6.74 -16.02 -0.80
N VAL A 208 -8.03 -16.18 -0.50
CA VAL A 208 -8.70 -17.50 -0.48
C VAL A 208 -8.71 -18.13 -1.86
N VAL A 209 -9.04 -17.38 -2.92
CA VAL A 209 -8.97 -17.88 -4.29
C VAL A 209 -7.53 -18.28 -4.64
N ALA A 210 -6.53 -17.48 -4.24
CA ALA A 210 -5.13 -17.81 -4.48
C ALA A 210 -4.65 -19.05 -3.70
N THR A 211 -5.04 -19.22 -2.44
CA THR A 211 -4.70 -20.40 -1.63
C THR A 211 -5.38 -21.65 -2.18
N VAL A 212 -6.66 -21.58 -2.60
CA VAL A 212 -7.39 -22.71 -3.19
C VAL A 212 -6.79 -23.11 -4.55
N VAL A 213 -6.57 -22.15 -5.45
CA VAL A 213 -5.91 -22.42 -6.74
C VAL A 213 -4.50 -22.95 -6.53
N GLY A 214 -3.73 -22.38 -5.59
CA GLY A 214 -2.39 -22.83 -5.26
C GLY A 214 -2.32 -24.23 -4.63
N ALA A 215 -3.29 -24.60 -3.80
CA ALA A 215 -3.41 -25.96 -3.28
C ALA A 215 -3.79 -26.96 -4.37
N LEU A 216 -4.71 -26.60 -5.27
CA LEU A 216 -5.08 -27.42 -6.43
C LEU A 216 -3.91 -27.60 -7.40
N LEU A 217 -3.11 -26.56 -7.64
CA LEU A 217 -1.87 -26.65 -8.43
C LEU A 217 -0.83 -27.54 -7.73
N GLY A 218 -0.61 -27.35 -6.42
CA GLY A 218 0.34 -28.17 -5.65
C GLY A 218 -0.06 -29.65 -5.59
N TRP A 219 -1.35 -29.95 -5.58
CA TRP A 219 -1.87 -31.31 -5.73
C TRP A 219 -1.71 -31.84 -7.17
N ALA A 220 -2.16 -31.09 -8.17
CA ALA A 220 -2.12 -31.53 -9.58
C ALA A 220 -0.69 -31.73 -10.12
N PHE A 221 0.29 -30.98 -9.60
CA PHE A 221 1.71 -31.15 -9.97
C PHE A 221 2.50 -32.07 -9.02
N SER A 222 1.90 -32.59 -7.96
CA SER A 222 2.62 -33.42 -6.96
C SER A 222 3.36 -34.62 -7.54
N GLY A 223 2.75 -35.32 -8.52
CA GLY A 223 3.39 -36.46 -9.22
C GLY A 223 4.71 -36.09 -9.88
N TYR A 224 4.78 -34.96 -10.60
CA TYR A 224 6.02 -34.51 -11.25
C TYR A 224 7.14 -34.17 -10.24
N PHE A 225 6.78 -33.74 -9.02
CA PHE A 225 7.77 -33.56 -7.96
C PHE A 225 8.21 -34.90 -7.36
N ALA A 226 7.30 -35.88 -7.21
CA ALA A 226 7.67 -37.23 -6.80
C ALA A 226 8.61 -37.87 -7.82
N ASP A 227 8.26 -37.85 -9.11
CA ASP A 227 9.10 -38.35 -10.21
C ASP A 227 10.49 -37.67 -10.22
N PHE A 228 10.54 -36.36 -9.94
CA PHE A 228 11.80 -35.62 -9.82
C PHE A 228 12.65 -36.09 -8.63
N PHE A 229 12.08 -36.26 -7.44
CA PHE A 229 12.84 -36.72 -6.27
C PHE A 229 13.25 -38.20 -6.38
N PHE A 230 12.42 -39.06 -6.97
CA PHE A 230 12.78 -40.46 -7.27
C PHE A 230 13.81 -40.60 -8.41
N ALA A 231 14.02 -39.57 -9.23
CA ALA A 231 15.07 -39.54 -10.26
C ALA A 231 16.44 -39.04 -9.74
N LEU A 232 16.56 -38.67 -8.46
CA LEU A 232 17.83 -38.31 -7.84
C LEU A 232 18.61 -39.58 -7.43
N PRO A 233 19.96 -39.59 -7.51
CA PRO A 233 20.75 -40.74 -7.05
C PRO A 233 20.58 -41.02 -5.56
N ASP A 234 20.68 -42.29 -5.14
CA ASP A 234 20.61 -42.70 -3.72
C ASP A 234 21.64 -41.96 -2.84
N GLU A 235 22.81 -41.64 -3.40
CA GLU A 235 23.88 -40.86 -2.76
C GLU A 235 23.48 -39.40 -2.41
N SER A 236 22.31 -38.94 -2.84
CA SER A 236 21.72 -37.64 -2.44
C SER A 236 21.37 -37.57 -0.95
N GLY A 237 21.27 -38.70 -0.25
CA GLY A 237 20.90 -38.77 1.17
C GLY A 237 19.41 -38.51 1.44
N LEU A 238 18.57 -38.55 0.40
CA LEU A 238 17.12 -38.33 0.49
C LEU A 238 16.31 -39.63 0.71
N GLY A 239 16.99 -40.77 0.76
CA GLY A 239 16.40 -42.12 0.78
C GLY A 239 15.28 -42.31 1.81
N GLY A 240 14.06 -42.58 1.33
CA GLY A 240 12.85 -42.77 2.12
C GLY A 240 12.10 -41.47 2.47
N MET A 241 12.59 -40.30 2.08
CA MET A 241 11.95 -38.98 2.28
C MET A 241 11.47 -38.35 0.97
N GLU A 242 11.55 -39.05 -0.16
CA GLU A 242 11.26 -38.51 -1.50
C GLU A 242 9.81 -38.04 -1.61
N ASN A 243 8.87 -38.80 -1.04
CA ASN A 243 7.45 -38.43 -0.96
C ASN A 243 7.20 -37.21 -0.07
N ASP A 244 7.91 -37.09 1.06
CA ASP A 244 7.78 -35.96 1.97
C ASP A 244 8.32 -34.68 1.33
N PHE A 245 9.47 -34.76 0.65
CA PHE A 245 9.99 -33.65 -0.16
C PHE A 245 9.07 -33.34 -1.34
N ALA A 246 8.55 -34.32 -2.07
CA ALA A 246 7.60 -34.09 -3.15
C ALA A 246 6.36 -33.33 -2.69
N MET A 247 5.75 -33.75 -1.58
CA MET A 247 4.60 -33.09 -0.96
C MET A 247 4.94 -31.68 -0.45
N LEU A 248 6.09 -31.52 0.21
CA LEU A 248 6.55 -30.22 0.71
C LEU A 248 6.80 -29.23 -0.42
N TYR A 249 7.54 -29.63 -1.46
CA TYR A 249 7.86 -28.76 -2.60
C TYR A 249 6.64 -28.49 -3.47
N SER A 250 5.79 -29.47 -3.77
CA SER A 250 4.60 -29.24 -4.60
C SER A 250 3.60 -28.31 -3.92
N SER A 251 3.33 -28.51 -2.63
CA SER A 251 2.45 -27.62 -1.85
C SER A 251 3.03 -26.22 -1.70
N THR A 252 4.34 -26.10 -1.40
CA THR A 252 5.04 -24.82 -1.26
C THR A 252 5.09 -24.05 -2.59
N LEU A 253 5.36 -24.72 -3.72
CA LEU A 253 5.43 -24.06 -5.02
C LEU A 253 4.05 -23.70 -5.56
N GLY A 254 3.05 -24.56 -5.43
CA GLY A 254 1.67 -24.26 -5.84
C GLY A 254 1.06 -23.09 -5.06
N THR A 255 1.10 -23.16 -3.73
CA THR A 255 0.57 -22.09 -2.86
C THR A 255 1.45 -20.84 -2.89
N GLY A 256 2.77 -20.99 -2.89
CA GLY A 256 3.74 -19.89 -2.92
C GLY A 256 3.68 -19.09 -4.22
N LEU A 257 3.62 -19.76 -5.38
CA LEU A 257 3.44 -19.09 -6.69
C LEU A 257 2.16 -18.26 -6.67
N THR A 258 1.03 -18.88 -6.33
CA THR A 258 -0.28 -18.21 -6.43
C THR A 258 -0.42 -17.09 -5.39
N THR A 259 0.14 -17.26 -4.19
CA THR A 259 0.23 -16.19 -3.18
C THR A 259 1.14 -15.04 -3.66
N SER A 260 2.24 -15.33 -4.37
CA SER A 260 3.13 -14.29 -4.92
C SER A 260 2.46 -13.41 -5.98
N LEU A 261 1.48 -13.95 -6.73
CA LEU A 261 0.62 -13.19 -7.63
C LEU A 261 -0.43 -12.38 -6.86
N ALA A 262 -1.02 -12.97 -5.82
CA ALA A 262 -2.06 -12.34 -5.01
C ALA A 262 -1.56 -11.17 -4.16
N THR A 263 -0.37 -11.27 -3.55
CA THR A 263 0.11 -10.29 -2.57
C THR A 263 0.24 -8.86 -3.16
N PRO A 264 0.79 -8.62 -4.36
CA PRO A 264 0.77 -7.28 -4.97
C PRO A 264 -0.62 -6.77 -5.37
N ILE A 265 -1.55 -7.66 -5.75
CA ILE A 265 -2.95 -7.29 -6.00
C ILE A 265 -3.58 -6.80 -4.70
N VAL A 266 -3.47 -7.58 -3.61
CA VAL A 266 -3.98 -7.20 -2.28
C VAL A 266 -3.32 -5.92 -1.77
N SER A 267 -2.00 -5.78 -1.92
CA SER A 267 -1.29 -4.54 -1.58
C SER A 267 -1.86 -3.34 -2.34
N GLY A 268 -2.15 -3.48 -3.64
CA GLY A 268 -2.81 -2.44 -4.43
C GLY A 268 -4.22 -2.09 -3.94
N LEU A 269 -5.05 -3.09 -3.64
CA LEU A 269 -6.42 -2.91 -3.12
C LEU A 269 -6.41 -2.18 -1.76
N LEU A 270 -5.55 -2.62 -0.84
CA LEU A 270 -5.36 -2.00 0.46
C LEU A 270 -4.85 -0.57 0.31
N THR A 271 -3.91 -0.31 -0.62
CA THR A 271 -3.36 1.03 -0.86
C THR A 271 -4.41 2.03 -1.33
N VAL A 272 -5.27 1.66 -2.29
CA VAL A 272 -6.35 2.54 -2.77
C VAL A 272 -7.35 2.82 -1.65
N SER A 273 -7.74 1.79 -0.88
CA SER A 273 -8.66 1.92 0.25
C SER A 273 -8.06 2.76 1.40
N ILE A 274 -6.76 2.65 1.67
CA ILE A 274 -6.02 3.43 2.68
C ILE A 274 -5.90 4.89 2.24
N GLY A 275 -5.57 5.18 0.98
CA GLY A 275 -5.50 6.56 0.48
C GLY A 275 -6.80 7.33 0.67
N GLN A 276 -7.95 6.67 0.42
CA GLN A 276 -9.26 7.25 0.75
C GLN A 276 -9.50 7.36 2.26
N SER A 277 -9.15 6.32 3.04
CA SER A 277 -9.32 6.30 4.51
C SER A 277 -8.46 7.34 5.24
N VAL A 278 -7.36 7.81 4.65
CA VAL A 278 -6.50 8.89 5.17
C VAL A 278 -7.21 10.24 5.11
N ILE A 279 -7.94 10.52 4.02
CA ILE A 279 -8.78 11.72 3.84
C ILE A 279 -10.22 11.53 4.35
N GLY A 280 -10.46 10.55 5.21
CA GLY A 280 -11.76 10.29 5.85
C GLY A 280 -12.80 9.55 4.99
N ARG A 281 -12.51 9.26 3.70
CA ARG A 281 -13.46 8.61 2.78
C ARG A 281 -13.43 7.09 2.88
N LYS A 282 -14.61 6.47 2.84
CA LYS A 282 -14.79 5.02 2.70
C LYS A 282 -15.00 4.65 1.24
N ALA A 283 -13.97 4.09 0.62
CA ALA A 283 -14.06 3.57 -0.74
C ALA A 283 -14.94 2.30 -0.80
N THR A 284 -15.80 2.18 -1.80
CA THR A 284 -16.60 0.97 -2.05
C THR A 284 -15.77 -0.11 -2.73
N THR A 285 -16.18 -1.37 -2.58
CA THR A 285 -15.59 -2.54 -3.26
C THR A 285 -15.50 -2.35 -4.77
N GLY A 286 -16.53 -1.74 -5.39
CA GLY A 286 -16.58 -1.48 -6.83
C GLY A 286 -15.58 -0.42 -7.28
N GLU A 287 -15.48 0.71 -6.58
CA GLU A 287 -14.49 1.77 -6.89
C GLU A 287 -13.06 1.21 -6.82
N VAL A 288 -12.72 0.53 -5.72
CA VAL A 288 -11.37 -0.02 -5.49
C VAL A 288 -11.01 -1.09 -6.53
N TRP A 289 -11.95 -1.99 -6.85
CA TRP A 289 -11.73 -3.00 -7.91
C TRP A 289 -11.63 -2.37 -9.30
N SER A 290 -12.41 -1.32 -9.60
CA SER A 290 -12.34 -0.62 -10.90
C SER A 290 -10.97 0.05 -11.15
N GLN A 291 -10.33 0.54 -10.08
CA GLN A 291 -9.02 1.16 -10.15
C GLN A 291 -7.88 0.12 -10.25
N VAL A 292 -7.91 -0.91 -9.39
CA VAL A 292 -6.83 -1.91 -9.33
C VAL A 292 -6.96 -2.98 -10.40
N GLY A 293 -8.17 -3.46 -10.71
CA GLY A 293 -8.43 -4.50 -11.71
C GLY A 293 -7.91 -4.13 -13.11
N ARG A 294 -8.06 -2.87 -13.52
CA ARG A 294 -7.48 -2.32 -14.77
C ARG A 294 -5.94 -2.35 -14.82
N ARG A 295 -5.26 -2.59 -13.70
CA ARG A 295 -3.81 -2.67 -13.57
C ARG A 295 -3.33 -4.01 -12.97
N ALA A 296 -4.23 -4.94 -12.70
CA ALA A 296 -3.90 -6.25 -12.14
C ALA A 296 -2.86 -6.98 -13.00
N TRP A 297 -2.91 -6.82 -14.33
CA TRP A 297 -1.91 -7.39 -15.25
C TRP A 297 -0.50 -6.83 -15.05
N PHE A 298 -0.35 -5.56 -14.67
CA PHE A 298 0.96 -4.98 -14.31
C PHE A 298 1.45 -5.45 -12.95
N LEU A 299 0.54 -5.71 -11.99
CA LEU A 299 0.88 -6.28 -10.68
C LEU A 299 1.30 -7.75 -10.81
N ILE A 300 0.58 -8.54 -11.62
CA ILE A 300 0.93 -9.92 -12.01
C ILE A 300 2.27 -9.94 -12.76
N GLY A 301 2.46 -9.05 -13.75
CA GLY A 301 3.72 -8.93 -14.47
C GLY A 301 4.90 -8.56 -13.57
N PHE A 302 4.68 -7.71 -12.57
CA PHE A 302 5.67 -7.43 -11.52
C PHE A 302 5.99 -8.67 -10.69
N SER A 303 4.98 -9.40 -10.20
CA SER A 303 5.19 -10.66 -9.46
C SER A 303 5.95 -11.69 -10.28
N LEU A 304 5.60 -11.87 -11.56
CA LEU A 304 6.24 -12.84 -12.45
C LEU A 304 7.69 -12.47 -12.76
N LEU A 305 7.99 -11.20 -13.02
CA LEU A 305 9.36 -10.73 -13.25
C LEU A 305 10.22 -10.84 -11.98
N LEU A 306 9.65 -10.51 -10.81
CA LEU A 306 10.34 -10.65 -9.52
C LEU A 306 10.55 -12.13 -9.16
N GLY A 307 9.55 -12.97 -9.37
CA GLY A 307 9.63 -14.42 -9.16
C GLY A 307 10.62 -15.11 -10.10
N LEU A 308 10.68 -14.69 -11.37
CA LEU A 308 11.68 -15.16 -12.33
C LEU A 308 13.10 -14.75 -11.92
N ALA A 309 13.29 -13.49 -11.49
CA ALA A 309 14.58 -13.04 -10.96
C ALA A 309 15.02 -13.84 -9.73
N TRP A 310 14.07 -14.19 -8.84
CA TRP A 310 14.32 -15.09 -7.71
C TRP A 310 14.64 -16.53 -8.14
N GLY A 311 13.89 -17.09 -9.09
CA GLY A 311 14.15 -18.43 -9.63
C GLY A 311 15.52 -18.55 -10.28
N VAL A 312 15.94 -17.53 -11.03
CA VAL A 312 17.30 -17.45 -11.61
C VAL A 312 18.37 -17.30 -10.52
N ALA A 313 18.17 -16.41 -9.54
CA ALA A 313 19.15 -16.20 -8.46
C ALA A 313 19.34 -17.46 -7.60
N VAL A 314 18.26 -18.12 -7.20
CA VAL A 314 18.31 -19.37 -6.43
C VAL A 314 18.83 -20.52 -7.29
N GLY A 315 18.40 -20.65 -8.55
CA GLY A 315 18.89 -21.69 -9.46
C GLY A 315 20.40 -21.59 -9.73
N LEU A 316 20.92 -20.38 -9.91
CA LEU A 316 22.37 -20.14 -10.02
C LEU A 316 23.12 -20.51 -8.73
N VAL A 317 22.57 -20.18 -7.54
CA VAL A 317 23.18 -20.58 -6.26
C VAL A 317 23.19 -22.09 -6.08
N VAL A 318 22.06 -22.78 -6.35
CA VAL A 318 21.96 -24.24 -6.27
C VAL A 318 22.94 -24.90 -7.24
N LEU A 319 23.04 -24.42 -8.48
CA LEU A 319 23.99 -24.90 -9.47
C LEU A 319 25.44 -24.71 -9.01
N LEU A 320 25.81 -23.54 -8.50
CA LEU A 320 27.16 -23.27 -8.00
C LEU A 320 27.51 -24.14 -6.79
N VAL A 321 26.57 -24.34 -5.85
CA VAL A 321 26.76 -25.23 -4.70
C VAL A 321 26.93 -26.68 -5.14
N ALA A 322 26.11 -27.17 -6.06
CA ALA A 322 26.20 -28.54 -6.59
C ALA A 322 27.54 -28.79 -7.33
N LEU A 323 27.96 -27.86 -8.19
CA LEU A 323 29.29 -27.88 -8.82
C LEU A 323 30.42 -27.80 -7.79
N GLY A 324 30.21 -27.06 -6.70
CA GLY A 324 31.11 -27.00 -5.55
C GLY A 324 31.33 -28.37 -4.93
N PHE A 325 30.25 -29.07 -4.55
CA PHE A 325 30.31 -30.42 -4.00
C PHE A 325 30.93 -31.43 -4.97
N ALA A 326 30.59 -31.35 -6.26
CA ALA A 326 31.17 -32.21 -7.30
C ALA A 326 32.69 -32.02 -7.49
N ALA A 327 33.23 -30.85 -7.16
CA ALA A 327 34.67 -30.59 -7.15
C ALA A 327 35.34 -30.94 -5.81
N SER A 328 34.72 -30.61 -4.67
CA SER A 328 35.09 -31.16 -3.35
C SER A 328 34.04 -30.82 -2.27
N THR A 329 33.89 -31.69 -1.27
CA THR A 329 33.02 -31.45 -0.11
C THR A 329 33.34 -30.14 0.61
N GLY A 330 34.63 -29.78 0.74
CA GLY A 330 35.06 -28.53 1.36
C GLY A 330 34.63 -27.29 0.60
N LEU A 331 34.70 -27.32 -0.74
CA LEU A 331 34.22 -26.22 -1.58
C LEU A 331 32.69 -26.12 -1.54
N GLY A 332 31.97 -27.23 -1.62
CA GLY A 332 30.50 -27.26 -1.49
C GLY A 332 30.01 -26.65 -0.18
N VAL A 333 30.58 -27.07 0.96
CA VAL A 333 30.25 -26.51 2.29
C VAL A 333 30.60 -25.02 2.38
N ALA A 334 31.76 -24.60 1.88
CA ALA A 334 32.15 -23.18 1.86
C ALA A 334 31.18 -22.32 1.03
N LEU A 335 30.73 -22.83 -0.13
CA LEU A 335 29.73 -22.14 -0.95
C LEU A 335 28.37 -22.04 -0.28
N VAL A 336 27.91 -23.08 0.44
CA VAL A 336 26.67 -23.01 1.24
C VAL A 336 26.77 -21.92 2.32
N ILE A 337 27.89 -21.89 3.05
CA ILE A 337 28.14 -20.92 4.14
C ILE A 337 28.18 -19.46 3.61
N ILE A 338 28.64 -19.24 2.39
CA ILE A 338 28.69 -17.90 1.76
C ILE A 338 27.35 -17.54 1.09
N ALA A 339 26.73 -18.49 0.38
CA ALA A 339 25.57 -18.22 -0.46
C ALA A 339 24.26 -18.06 0.33
N LEU A 340 24.10 -18.72 1.48
CA LEU A 340 22.91 -18.54 2.32
C LEU A 340 22.82 -17.11 2.90
N PRO A 341 23.87 -16.53 3.54
CA PRO A 341 23.89 -15.11 3.88
C PRO A 341 23.79 -14.19 2.66
N GLY A 342 24.39 -14.55 1.52
CA GLY A 342 24.29 -13.80 0.27
C GLY A 342 22.85 -13.68 -0.25
N LEU A 343 22.12 -14.79 -0.31
CA LEU A 343 20.69 -14.83 -0.66
C LEU A 343 19.84 -14.05 0.35
N LEU A 344 20.12 -14.17 1.65
CA LEU A 344 19.40 -13.44 2.69
C LEU A 344 19.61 -11.92 2.58
N ALA A 345 20.86 -11.48 2.34
CA ALA A 345 21.18 -10.07 2.13
C ALA A 345 20.54 -9.54 0.83
N LEU A 346 20.54 -10.33 -0.25
CA LEU A 346 19.82 -10.03 -1.48
C LEU A 346 18.29 -9.94 -1.23
N ALA A 347 17.72 -10.82 -0.40
CA ALA A 347 16.28 -10.84 -0.10
C ALA A 347 15.85 -9.60 0.68
N VAL A 348 16.60 -9.26 1.74
CA VAL A 348 16.43 -8.02 2.51
C VAL A 348 16.55 -6.78 1.60
N TRP A 349 17.56 -6.76 0.73
CA TRP A 349 17.80 -5.64 -0.17
C TRP A 349 16.70 -5.51 -1.23
N VAL A 350 16.49 -6.53 -2.08
CA VAL A 350 15.45 -6.50 -3.13
C VAL A 350 14.08 -6.22 -2.52
N GLY A 351 13.66 -6.96 -1.49
CA GLY A 351 12.35 -6.80 -0.85
C GLY A 351 12.11 -5.38 -0.32
N THR A 352 13.10 -4.78 0.35
CA THR A 352 12.99 -3.39 0.84
C THR A 352 12.97 -2.38 -0.32
N ARG A 353 13.72 -2.63 -1.40
CA ARG A 353 13.81 -1.73 -2.56
C ARG A 353 12.59 -1.80 -3.47
N THR A 354 11.92 -2.95 -3.57
CA THR A 354 10.76 -3.18 -4.45
C THR A 354 9.41 -3.22 -3.72
N GLY A 355 9.39 -3.24 -2.38
CA GLY A 355 8.14 -3.28 -1.58
C GLY A 355 7.20 -2.09 -1.81
N LEU A 356 7.70 -0.95 -2.31
CA LEU A 356 6.89 0.22 -2.68
C LEU A 356 6.44 0.22 -4.17
N VAL A 357 6.76 -0.80 -4.97
CA VAL A 357 6.31 -0.89 -6.38
C VAL A 357 4.82 -1.23 -6.50
N PRO A 358 4.23 -2.20 -5.78
CA PRO A 358 2.79 -2.46 -5.83
C PRO A 358 1.89 -1.25 -5.50
N PRO A 359 2.10 -0.48 -4.40
CA PRO A 359 1.30 0.71 -4.13
C PRO A 359 1.46 1.79 -5.20
N ALA A 360 2.67 1.95 -5.76
CA ALA A 360 2.92 2.89 -6.84
C ALA A 360 2.17 2.51 -8.13
N LEU A 361 2.23 1.24 -8.55
CA LEU A 361 1.48 0.74 -9.72
C LEU A 361 -0.04 0.87 -9.53
N ALA A 362 -0.56 0.63 -8.32
CA ALA A 362 -1.98 0.76 -8.01
C ALA A 362 -2.49 2.21 -8.04
N LEU A 363 -1.66 3.19 -7.65
CA LEU A 363 -2.04 4.61 -7.61
C LEU A 363 -1.64 5.37 -8.88
N GLU A 364 -0.35 5.50 -9.18
CA GLU A 364 0.20 6.59 -10.02
C GLU A 364 -0.21 6.58 -11.50
N GLY A 365 -0.55 5.43 -12.08
CA GLY A 365 -0.95 5.31 -13.49
C GLY A 365 0.18 5.46 -14.50
N GLN A 366 1.40 5.67 -14.04
CA GLN A 366 2.61 5.73 -14.85
C GLN A 366 2.95 4.34 -15.46
N PRO A 367 3.62 4.31 -16.64
CA PRO A 367 3.98 3.06 -17.30
C PRO A 367 4.98 2.26 -16.44
N PHE A 368 4.87 0.94 -16.48
CA PHE A 368 5.53 -0.03 -15.60
C PHE A 368 6.98 0.35 -15.19
N TRP A 369 7.87 0.53 -16.17
CA TRP A 369 9.29 0.81 -15.89
C TRP A 369 9.56 2.19 -15.29
N ALA A 370 8.73 3.20 -15.59
CA ALA A 370 8.83 4.50 -14.94
C ALA A 370 8.46 4.40 -13.45
N THR A 371 7.39 3.68 -13.13
CA THR A 371 6.92 3.42 -11.76
C THR A 371 7.95 2.63 -10.94
N VAL A 372 8.55 1.60 -11.54
CA VAL A 372 9.66 0.84 -10.92
C VAL A 372 10.87 1.75 -10.65
N LYS A 373 11.29 2.54 -11.64
CA LYS A 373 12.42 3.49 -11.50
C LYS A 373 12.16 4.57 -10.44
N ARG A 374 10.94 5.11 -10.35
CA ARG A 374 10.53 6.07 -9.30
C ARG A 374 10.59 5.44 -7.92
N SER A 375 10.00 4.25 -7.75
CA SER A 375 10.02 3.50 -6.48
C SER A 375 11.46 3.22 -6.01
N TRP A 376 12.36 2.93 -6.96
CA TRP A 376 13.80 2.72 -6.70
C TRP A 376 14.51 4.01 -6.21
N LEU A 377 14.09 5.18 -6.67
CA LEU A 377 14.59 6.48 -6.19
C LEU A 377 14.02 6.82 -4.80
N LEU A 378 12.70 6.68 -4.60
CA LEU A 378 12.01 6.93 -3.34
C LEU A 378 12.57 6.12 -2.16
N THR A 379 12.93 4.85 -2.41
CA THR A 379 13.54 3.96 -1.40
C THR A 379 15.03 4.23 -1.15
N ARG A 380 15.73 5.05 -1.96
CA ARG A 380 17.21 5.23 -1.85
C ARG A 380 17.61 6.06 -0.63
N GLY A 381 16.85 7.11 -0.33
CA GLY A 381 17.08 7.99 0.82
C GLY A 381 16.30 7.60 2.08
N SER A 382 15.85 6.35 2.18
CA SER A 382 14.95 5.87 3.25
C SER A 382 15.14 4.39 3.64
N PHE A 383 16.03 3.66 2.93
CA PHE A 383 16.22 2.22 3.03
C PHE A 383 16.23 1.66 4.46
N TRP A 384 17.09 2.16 5.35
CA TRP A 384 17.19 1.65 6.73
C TRP A 384 15.91 1.82 7.55
N ARG A 385 15.15 2.90 7.33
CA ARG A 385 13.85 3.11 8.01
C ARG A 385 12.78 2.20 7.42
N LEU A 386 12.75 2.00 6.10
CA LEU A 386 11.84 1.05 5.46
C LEU A 386 12.13 -0.39 5.92
N PHE A 387 13.40 -0.82 5.85
CA PHE A 387 13.84 -2.13 6.33
C PHE A 387 13.51 -2.35 7.80
N GLY A 388 13.83 -1.40 8.70
CA GLY A 388 13.53 -1.53 10.12
C GLY A 388 12.03 -1.63 10.42
N ILE A 389 11.19 -0.88 9.71
CA ILE A 389 9.73 -0.93 9.87
C ILE A 389 9.16 -2.24 9.29
N TYR A 390 9.63 -2.68 8.13
CA TYR A 390 9.27 -3.98 7.56
C TYR A 390 9.69 -5.12 8.49
N LEU A 391 10.95 -5.15 8.95
CA LEU A 391 11.47 -6.18 9.85
C LEU A 391 10.64 -6.26 11.14
N LEU A 392 10.35 -5.13 11.78
CA LEU A 392 9.51 -5.10 12.99
C LEU A 392 8.09 -5.61 12.71
N ALA A 393 7.48 -5.22 11.58
CA ALA A 393 6.16 -5.68 11.20
C ALA A 393 6.13 -7.18 10.87
N TYR A 394 7.16 -7.71 10.20
CA TYR A 394 7.31 -9.14 9.92
C TYR A 394 7.53 -9.95 11.21
N VAL A 395 8.39 -9.48 12.13
CA VAL A 395 8.63 -10.16 13.42
C VAL A 395 7.38 -10.15 14.29
N ALA A 396 6.68 -9.02 14.40
CA ALA A 396 5.43 -8.93 15.14
C ALA A 396 4.35 -9.84 14.54
N MET A 397 4.16 -9.82 13.22
CA MET A 397 3.17 -10.68 12.56
C MET A 397 3.57 -12.16 12.55
N TYR A 398 4.85 -12.51 12.58
CA TYR A 398 5.28 -13.90 12.73
C TYR A 398 4.79 -14.50 14.05
N VAL A 399 4.94 -13.77 15.17
CA VAL A 399 4.43 -14.21 16.48
C VAL A 399 2.90 -14.36 16.45
N VAL A 400 2.18 -13.39 15.85
CA VAL A 400 0.72 -13.48 15.69
C VAL A 400 0.31 -14.69 14.83
N VAL A 401 0.99 -14.94 13.72
CA VAL A 401 0.75 -16.09 12.84
C VAL A 401 0.98 -17.41 13.58
N GLN A 402 2.07 -17.54 14.35
CA GLN A 402 2.31 -18.75 15.13
C GLN A 402 1.23 -19.00 16.19
N ILE A 403 0.75 -17.95 16.87
CA ILE A 403 -0.38 -18.05 17.81
C ILE A 403 -1.67 -18.49 17.11
N VAL A 404 -1.94 -17.99 15.89
CA VAL A 404 -3.16 -18.35 15.13
C VAL A 404 -3.08 -19.75 14.51
N VAL A 405 -1.93 -20.17 13.96
CA VAL A 405 -1.76 -21.51 13.35
C VAL A 405 -1.72 -22.63 14.38
N SER A 406 -1.06 -22.41 15.53
CA SER A 406 -0.82 -23.41 16.58
C SER A 406 -2.04 -24.30 16.93
N PRO A 407 -3.25 -23.78 17.25
CA PRO A 407 -4.40 -24.62 17.56
C PRO A 407 -4.87 -25.49 16.38
N PHE A 408 -4.79 -25.00 15.14
CA PHE A 408 -5.14 -25.80 13.96
C PHE A 408 -4.13 -26.92 13.73
N SER A 409 -2.83 -26.62 13.91
CA SER A 409 -1.75 -27.61 13.82
C SER A 409 -1.90 -28.70 14.89
N LEU A 410 -2.16 -28.32 16.15
CA LEU A 410 -2.36 -29.26 17.26
C LEU A 410 -3.53 -30.23 16.99
N VAL A 411 -4.70 -29.70 16.60
CA VAL A 411 -5.88 -30.54 16.30
C VAL A 411 -5.68 -31.36 15.02
N SER A 412 -5.00 -30.82 14.01
CA SER A 412 -4.60 -31.57 12.81
C SER A 412 -3.74 -32.79 13.15
N THR A 413 -2.76 -32.65 14.06
CA THR A 413 -1.93 -33.78 14.52
C THR A 413 -2.77 -34.88 15.17
N PHE A 414 -3.74 -34.53 16.02
CA PHE A 414 -4.66 -35.52 16.61
C PHE A 414 -5.58 -36.18 15.59
N LEU A 415 -6.10 -35.42 14.61
CA LEU A 415 -6.91 -35.98 13.52
C LEU A 415 -6.11 -36.93 12.64
N LEU A 416 -4.84 -36.61 12.34
CA LEU A 416 -3.94 -37.47 11.57
C LEU A 416 -3.62 -38.77 12.33
N ALA A 417 -3.33 -38.67 13.63
CA ALA A 417 -3.12 -39.84 14.49
C ALA A 417 -4.39 -40.72 14.63
N ALA A 418 -5.58 -40.14 14.50
CA ALA A 418 -6.86 -40.84 14.42
C ALA A 418 -7.21 -41.38 13.00
N GLY A 419 -6.26 -41.35 12.05
CA GLY A 419 -6.43 -41.82 10.67
C GLY A 419 -7.25 -40.88 9.77
N GLN A 420 -7.69 -39.72 10.27
CA GLN A 420 -8.58 -38.79 9.56
C GLN A 420 -7.78 -37.81 8.68
N ALA A 421 -6.86 -38.32 7.86
CA ALA A 421 -5.88 -37.54 7.11
C ALA A 421 -6.48 -36.42 6.25
N PHE A 422 -7.66 -36.61 5.66
CA PHE A 422 -8.37 -35.57 4.91
C PHE A 422 -8.79 -34.38 5.80
N LEU A 423 -9.39 -34.67 6.96
CA LEU A 423 -9.85 -33.64 7.90
C LEU A 423 -8.68 -32.93 8.59
N ALA A 424 -7.59 -33.65 8.89
CA ALA A 424 -6.34 -33.07 9.37
C ALA A 424 -5.80 -32.02 8.38
N ASN A 425 -5.57 -32.42 7.13
CA ASN A 425 -5.05 -31.53 6.09
C ASN A 425 -5.99 -30.35 5.78
N ALA A 426 -7.31 -30.58 5.74
CA ALA A 426 -8.29 -29.51 5.54
C ALA A 426 -8.28 -28.49 6.69
N LEU A 427 -8.15 -28.94 7.94
CA LEU A 427 -8.08 -28.05 9.11
C LEU A 427 -6.76 -27.27 9.15
N LEU A 428 -5.64 -27.90 8.83
CA LEU A 428 -4.34 -27.24 8.74
C LEU A 428 -4.32 -26.19 7.61
N ALA A 429 -4.85 -26.53 6.43
CA ALA A 429 -4.98 -25.60 5.31
C ALA A 429 -5.88 -24.39 5.65
N LEU A 430 -6.95 -24.60 6.42
CA LEU A 430 -7.79 -23.51 6.94
C LEU A 430 -7.00 -22.59 7.90
N GLY A 431 -6.25 -23.18 8.85
CA GLY A 431 -5.42 -22.42 9.79
C GLY A 431 -4.33 -21.59 9.11
N ILE A 432 -3.69 -22.17 8.08
CA ILE A 432 -2.73 -21.47 7.22
C ILE A 432 -3.44 -20.33 6.48
N ALA A 433 -4.55 -20.60 5.79
CA ALA A 433 -5.28 -19.59 5.02
C ALA A 433 -5.73 -18.39 5.87
N VAL A 434 -6.32 -18.62 7.05
CA VAL A 434 -6.71 -17.57 8.00
C VAL A 434 -5.49 -16.73 8.42
N SER A 435 -4.37 -17.38 8.70
CA SER A 435 -3.14 -16.70 9.12
C SER A 435 -2.48 -15.90 8.00
N THR A 436 -2.45 -16.43 6.77
CA THR A 436 -1.98 -15.74 5.56
C THR A 436 -2.84 -14.50 5.25
N ILE A 437 -4.16 -14.57 5.45
CA ILE A 437 -5.04 -13.40 5.34
C ILE A 437 -4.62 -12.34 6.37
N VAL A 438 -4.60 -12.69 7.66
CA VAL A 438 -4.26 -11.75 8.75
C VAL A 438 -2.88 -11.10 8.54
N MET A 439 -1.88 -11.88 8.15
CA MET A 439 -0.53 -11.40 7.83
C MET A 439 -0.51 -10.45 6.62
N THR A 440 -1.12 -10.84 5.50
CA THR A 440 -1.15 -10.05 4.26
C THR A 440 -1.88 -8.72 4.46
N LEU A 441 -2.98 -8.72 5.23
CA LEU A 441 -3.75 -7.51 5.53
C LEU A 441 -2.95 -6.50 6.36
N PHE A 442 -2.28 -6.94 7.41
CA PHE A 442 -1.48 -6.05 8.25
C PHE A 442 -0.26 -5.53 7.48
N LEU A 443 0.53 -6.41 6.87
CA LEU A 443 1.74 -6.01 6.14
C LEU A 443 1.41 -5.14 4.91
N GLY A 444 0.36 -5.47 4.16
CA GLY A 444 -0.11 -4.65 3.04
C GLY A 444 -0.58 -3.26 3.48
N SER A 445 -1.18 -3.15 4.68
CA SER A 445 -1.57 -1.86 5.26
C SER A 445 -0.36 -1.03 5.72
N VAL A 446 0.65 -1.67 6.33
CA VAL A 446 1.93 -1.03 6.69
C VAL A 446 2.68 -0.56 5.43
N VAL A 447 2.73 -1.37 4.36
CA VAL A 447 3.31 -1.01 3.06
C VAL A 447 2.61 0.22 2.46
N ALA A 448 1.28 0.25 2.48
CA ALA A 448 0.50 1.39 1.97
C ALA A 448 0.74 2.69 2.77
N LEU A 449 0.79 2.61 4.11
CA LEU A 449 1.05 3.78 4.95
C LEU A 449 2.51 4.25 4.83
N LEU A 450 3.47 3.34 4.67
CA LEU A 450 4.87 3.68 4.34
C LEU A 450 4.99 4.36 2.99
N TYR A 451 4.23 3.93 1.99
CA TYR A 451 4.19 4.58 0.69
C TYR A 451 3.71 6.04 0.78
N ILE A 452 2.60 6.27 1.51
CA ILE A 452 2.05 7.62 1.72
C ILE A 452 3.03 8.48 2.55
N ASP A 453 3.61 7.94 3.62
CA ASP A 453 4.65 8.62 4.42
C ASP A 453 5.88 9.03 3.58
N VAL A 454 6.36 8.14 2.71
CA VAL A 454 7.51 8.44 1.82
C VAL A 454 7.15 9.55 0.83
N ARG A 455 5.92 9.57 0.28
CA ARG A 455 5.47 10.66 -0.60
C ARG A 455 5.27 11.97 0.17
N MET A 456 4.71 11.97 1.38
CA MET A 456 4.66 13.18 2.22
C MET A 456 6.08 13.73 2.49
N ARG A 457 7.03 12.87 2.86
CA ARG A 457 8.43 13.24 3.15
C ARG A 457 9.28 13.66 1.95
N ARG A 458 8.85 13.38 0.71
CA ARG A 458 9.66 13.61 -0.51
C ARG A 458 9.00 14.48 -1.55
N GLU A 459 7.68 14.63 -1.52
CA GLU A 459 6.88 15.24 -2.58
C GLU A 459 5.85 16.26 -2.06
N GLY A 460 5.74 16.49 -0.74
CA GLY A 460 4.79 17.47 -0.17
C GLY A 460 3.32 17.04 -0.21
N LEU A 461 3.07 15.73 -0.34
CA LEU A 461 1.73 15.14 -0.44
C LEU A 461 0.80 15.50 0.74
N ASP A 462 1.34 15.87 1.90
CA ASP A 462 0.56 16.33 3.06
C ASP A 462 -0.23 17.62 2.77
N VAL A 463 0.27 18.50 1.90
CA VAL A 463 -0.46 19.69 1.44
C VAL A 463 -1.65 19.32 0.53
N GLU A 464 -1.44 18.41 -0.43
CA GLU A 464 -2.51 17.90 -1.32
C GLU A 464 -3.60 17.18 -0.51
N LEU A 465 -3.21 16.36 0.48
CA LEU A 465 -4.12 15.66 1.37
C LEU A 465 -4.92 16.62 2.26
N ALA A 466 -4.31 17.71 2.73
CA ALA A 466 -5.00 18.71 3.54
C ALA A 466 -6.05 19.47 2.72
N ALA A 467 -5.73 19.84 1.48
CA ALA A 467 -6.68 20.45 0.55
C ALA A 467 -7.87 19.50 0.28
N ALA A 468 -7.61 18.27 -0.16
CA ALA A 468 -8.64 17.27 -0.49
C ALA A 468 -9.48 16.81 0.71
N ALA A 469 -9.03 17.06 1.95
CA ALA A 469 -9.83 16.88 3.15
C ALA A 469 -10.66 18.13 3.54
N SER A 470 -10.18 19.33 3.21
CA SER A 470 -10.88 20.60 3.47
C SER A 470 -12.04 20.87 2.51
N GLU A 471 -11.97 20.34 1.28
CA GLU A 471 -13.04 20.44 0.27
C GLU A 471 -14.26 19.55 0.57
N GLN A 472 -14.16 18.62 1.51
CA GLN A 472 -15.25 17.71 1.87
C GLN A 472 -16.23 18.39 2.84
N PRO A 473 -17.54 18.45 2.53
CA PRO A 473 -18.56 18.81 3.52
C PRO A 473 -18.48 17.88 4.73
N ARG A 474 -18.61 18.44 5.93
CA ARG A 474 -18.73 17.62 7.15
C ARG A 474 -20.04 16.83 7.09
N ALA A 475 -19.93 15.50 7.19
CA ALA A 475 -21.05 14.57 7.26
C ALA A 475 -21.62 14.46 8.69
#